data_AF-A0A6J4GDU5-F1
#
_entry.id   AF-A0A6J4GDU5-F1
#
_cell.length_a   1.000
_cell.length_b   1.000
_cell.length_c   1.000
_cell.angle_alpha   90.00
_cell.angle_beta   90.00
_cell.angle_gamma   90.00
#
_symmetry.space_group_name_H-M   'P 1'
#
loop_
_entity.id
_entity.type
_entity.pdbx_description
1 polymer ?
#
loop_
_entity_poly.entity_id
_entity_poly.type
_entity_poly.pdbx_seq_one_letter_code
_entity_poly.pdbx_strand_id
1 'polypeptide(L)' 'MDFLQIIVGRVLLEYLGAFVRYLYLSLRCLLNDDDFTTFSSIWSPTGSNKKKEGNSSLNHMIGVIFFGTLIILLIIFNT' A
#
# COMPACT_ATOMS: atom_id res chain seq x y z
N MET A 1 16.40 11.47 -12.49
CA MET A 1 16.18 10.72 -11.25
C MET A 1 17.08 9.51 -11.26
N ASP A 2 17.69 9.20 -10.12
CA ASP A 2 18.59 8.06 -10.00
C ASP A 2 17.80 6.75 -10.17
N PHE A 3 18.32 5.76 -10.89
CA PHE A 3 17.60 4.51 -11.22
C PHE A 3 17.15 3.78 -9.93
N LEU A 4 17.96 3.91 -8.87
CA LEU A 4 17.64 3.43 -7.53
C LEU A 4 16.40 4.09 -6.93
N GLN A 5 16.21 5.41 -7.12
CA GLN A 5 15.04 6.12 -6.57
C GLN A 5 13.74 5.63 -7.20
N ILE A 6 13.76 5.30 -8.50
CA ILE A 6 12.57 4.79 -9.20
C ILE A 6 12.20 3.39 -8.68
N ILE A 7 13.20 2.51 -8.50
CA ILE A 7 12.98 1.16 -7.94
C ILE A 7 12.47 1.23 -6.50
N VAL A 8 13.12 2.04 -5.66
CA VAL A 8 12.74 2.22 -4.26
C VAL A 8 11.33 2.79 -4.15
N GLY A 9 11.00 3.81 -4.94
CA GLY A 9 9.65 4.39 -4.98
C GLY A 9 8.58 3.37 -5.35
N ARG A 10 8.85 2.52 -6.35
CA ARG A 10 7.95 1.44 -6.74
C ARG A 10 7.72 0.44 -5.60
N VAL A 11 8.80 -0.03 -4.97
CA VAL A 11 8.69 -1.00 -3.86
C VAL A 11 7.95 -0.40 -2.66
N LEU A 12 8.20 0.87 -2.34
CA LEU A 12 7.49 1.58 -1.28
C LEU A 12 5.99 1.70 -1.56
N LEU A 13 5.61 2.08 -2.79
CA LEU A 13 4.20 2.14 -3.18
C LEU A 13 3.52 0.77 -3.13
N GLU A 14 4.21 -0.28 -3.56
CA GLU A 14 3.70 -1.65 -3.47
C GLU A 14 3.49 -2.09 -2.02
N TYR A 15 4.46 -1.81 -1.16
CA TYR A 15 4.39 -2.11 0.27
C TYR A 15 3.26 -1.33 0.95
N LEU A 16 3.13 -0.04 0.66
CA LEU A 16 2.09 0.82 1.23
C LEU A 16 0.69 0.37 0.81
N GLY A 17 0.50 0.05 -0.48
CA GLY A 17 -0.77 -0.49 -0.96
C GLY A 17 -1.11 -1.86 -0.37
N ALA A 18 -0.11 -2.72 -0.15
CA ALA A 18 -0.29 -3.97 0.58
C ALA A 18 -0.65 -3.76 2.05
N PHE A 19 -0.03 -2.80 2.71
CA PHE A 19 -0.28 -2.45 4.11
C PHE A 19 -1.72 -1.98 4.34
N VAL A 20 -2.23 -1.09 3.48
CA VAL A 20 -3.62 -0.63 3.57
C VAL A 20 -4.60 -1.79 3.38
N ARG A 21 -4.35 -2.70 2.43
CA ARG A 21 -5.19 -3.90 2.23
C ARG A 21 -5.13 -4.86 3.41
N TYR A 22 -3.95 -5.03 4.01
CA TYR A 22 -3.80 -5.82 5.23
C TYR A 22 -4.64 -5.25 6.37
N LEU A 23 -4.54 -3.94 6.63
CA LEU A 23 -5.35 -3.29 7.66
C LEU A 23 -6.85 -3.45 7.40
N TYR A 24 -7.28 -3.31 6.15
CA TYR A 24 -8.68 -3.54 5.78
C TYR A 24 -9.14 -4.97 6.09
N LEU A 25 -8.35 -5.98 5.69
CA LEU A 25 -8.67 -7.38 5.96
C LEU A 25 -8.61 -7.73 7.43
N SER A 26 -7.64 -7.21 8.18
CA SER A 26 -7.55 -7.39 9.63
C SER A 26 -8.75 -6.76 10.35
N LEU A 27 -9.19 -5.57 9.93
CA LEU A 27 -10.37 -4.93 10.49
C LEU A 27 -11.63 -5.74 10.15
N ARG A 28 -11.74 -6.25 8.92
CA ARG A 28 -12.86 -7.10 8.52
C ARG A 28 -12.91 -8.40 9.32
N CYS A 29 -11.76 -9.05 9.52
CA CYS A 29 -11.57 -10.23 10.37
C CYS A 29 -12.02 -9.95 11.81
N LEU A 30 -11.60 -8.83 12.39
CA LEU A 30 -12.00 -8.43 13.74
C LEU A 30 -13.52 -8.20 13.86
N LEU A 31 -14.16 -7.67 12.81
CA LEU A 31 -15.58 -7.30 12.83
C LEU A 31 -16.53 -8.45 12.45
N ASN A 32 -16.08 -9.43 11.68
CA ASN A 32 -16.94 -10.47 11.10
C ASN A 32 -16.53 -11.91 11.44
N ASP A 33 -15.55 -12.12 12.34
CA ASP A 33 -14.99 -13.46 12.65
C ASP A 33 -14.50 -14.21 11.38
N ASP A 34 -14.01 -13.47 10.38
CA ASP A 34 -13.42 -14.05 9.16
C ASP A 34 -12.01 -14.64 9.44
N ASP A 35 -11.54 -15.52 8.56
CA ASP A 35 -10.19 -16.11 8.66
C ASP A 35 -9.08 -15.05 8.60
N PHE A 36 -8.11 -15.19 9.52
CA PHE A 36 -6.96 -14.30 9.59
C PHE A 36 -6.07 -14.44 8.35
N THR A 37 -5.82 -13.32 7.66
CA THR A 37 -4.93 -13.26 6.51
C THR A 37 -3.59 -12.62 6.88
N THR A 38 -2.50 -13.38 6.78
CA THR A 38 -1.15 -12.88 7.05
C THR A 38 -0.67 -11.83 6.04
N PHE A 39 0.16 -10.86 6.47
CA PHE A 39 0.71 -9.87 5.55
C PHE A 39 1.52 -10.49 4.38
N SER A 40 2.27 -11.55 4.63
CA SER A 40 3.07 -12.26 3.63
C SER A 40 2.24 -12.89 2.50
N SER A 41 0.97 -13.23 2.76
CA SER A 41 0.07 -13.74 1.74
C SER A 41 -0.45 -12.62 0.83
N ILE A 42 -0.45 -11.38 1.31
CA ILE A 42 -0.86 -10.18 0.56
C ILE A 42 0.32 -9.67 -0.28
N TRP A 43 1.50 -9.54 0.33
CA TRP A 43 2.71 -9.04 -0.34
C TRP A 43 3.96 -9.83 0.01
N SER A 44 4.75 -10.10 -1.02
CA SER A 44 6.08 -10.71 -0.91
C SER A 44 7.01 -10.09 -1.94
N PRO A 45 8.28 -9.80 -1.58
CA PRO A 45 9.27 -9.29 -2.52
C PRO A 45 9.54 -10.28 -3.65
N THR A 46 9.42 -11.59 -3.39
CA THR A 46 9.58 -12.67 -4.37
C THR A 46 8.24 -13.15 -4.96
N GLY A 47 7.14 -12.45 -4.68
CA GLY A 47 5.81 -12.79 -5.19
C GLY A 47 5.68 -12.67 -6.71
N SER A 48 4.67 -13.33 -7.27
CA SER A 48 4.44 -13.38 -8.72
C SER A 48 4.26 -11.99 -9.34
N ASN A 49 4.94 -11.74 -10.46
CA ASN A 49 4.85 -10.46 -11.19
C ASN A 49 3.41 -10.17 -11.65
N LYS A 50 2.66 -11.22 -12.03
CA LYS A 50 1.25 -11.09 -12.43
C LYS A 50 0.38 -10.51 -11.29
N LYS A 51 0.63 -10.94 -10.04
CA LYS A 51 -0.08 -10.41 -8.87
C LYS A 51 0.34 -8.97 -8.54
N LYS A 52 1.62 -8.63 -8.76
CA LYS A 52 2.13 -7.27 -8.55
C LYS A 52 1.54 -6.30 -9.57
N GLU A 53 1.55 -6.66 -10.85
CA GLU A 53 0.99 -5.85 -11.95
C GLU A 53 -0.52 -5.63 -11.79
N GLY A 54 -1.28 -6.69 -11.48
CA GLY A 54 -2.73 -6.57 -11.26
C GLY A 54 -3.12 -5.66 -10.10
N ASN A 55 -2.21 -5.45 -9.14
CA ASN A 55 -2.41 -4.58 -7.99
C ASN A 55 -1.76 -3.19 -8.15
N SER A 56 -1.03 -2.96 -9.24
CA SER A 56 -0.24 -1.74 -9.43
C SER A 56 -1.11 -0.49 -9.50
N SER A 57 -2.26 -0.55 -10.17
CA SER A 57 -3.21 0.57 -10.27
C SER A 57 -3.79 0.96 -8.91
N LEU A 58 -4.18 -0.04 -8.11
CA LEU A 58 -4.67 0.16 -6.74
C LEU A 58 -3.58 0.73 -5.83
N ASN A 59 -2.35 0.20 -5.91
CA ASN A 59 -1.22 0.71 -5.13
C ASN A 59 -0.92 2.18 -5.50
N HIS A 60 -1.01 2.51 -6.78
CA HIS A 60 -0.82 3.89 -7.24
C HIS A 60 -1.93 4.82 -6.71
N MET A 61 -3.19 4.40 -6.81
CA MET A 61 -4.33 5.16 -6.28
C MET A 61 -4.20 5.40 -4.77
N ILE A 62 -3.85 4.35 -4.00
CA ILE A 62 -3.61 4.46 -2.56
C ILE A 62 -2.45 5.42 -2.28
N GLY A 63 -1.38 5.35 -3.08
CA GLY A 63 -0.26 6.29 -3.00
C GLY A 63 -0.70 7.75 -3.19
N VAL A 64 -1.49 8.03 -4.23
CA VAL A 64 -2.01 9.38 -4.48
C VAL A 64 -2.86 9.88 -3.32
N ILE A 65 -3.76 9.06 -2.79
CA ILE A 65 -4.60 9.42 -1.64
C ILE A 65 -3.71 9.69 -0.41
N PHE A 66 -2.78 8.78 -0.10
CA PHE A 66 -1.91 8.91 1.07
C PHE A 66 -1.05 10.17 1.02
N PHE A 67 -0.35 10.41 -0.09
CA PHE A 67 0.49 11.59 -0.26
C PHE A 67 -0.35 12.88 -0.36
N GLY A 68 -1.50 12.83 -1.02
CA GLY A 68 -2.42 13.97 -1.09
C GLY A 68 -2.93 14.39 0.28
N THR A 69 -3.38 13.43 1.10
CA THR A 69 -3.79 13.70 2.49
C THR A 69 -2.64 14.25 3.32
N LEU A 70 -1.44 13.69 3.18
CA LEU A 70 -0.26 14.15 3.92
C LEU A 70 0.08 15.62 3.59
N ILE A 71 0.02 16.02 2.31
CA ILE A 71 0.24 17.41 1.89
C ILE A 71 -0.84 18.33 2.48
N ILE A 72 -2.11 17.94 2.44
CA ILE A 72 -3.21 18.74 2.99
C ILE A 72 -3.02 18.94 4.50
N LEU A 73 -2.68 17.88 5.25
CA LEU A 73 -2.43 17.97 6.68
C LEU A 73 -1.23 18.89 6.97
N LEU A 74 -0.15 18.78 6.20
CA LEU A 74 1.00 19.67 6.35
C LEU A 74 0.63 21.14 6.16
N ILE A 75 -0.22 21.46 5.17
CA ILE A 75 -0.74 22.82 4.97
C ILE A 75 -1.54 23.26 6.19
N ILE A 76 -2.49 22.44 6.67
CA ILE A 76 -3.37 22.80 7.80
C ILE A 76 -2.57 23.06 9.08
N PHE A 77 -1.56 22.25 9.38
CA PHE A 77 -0.79 22.35 10.63
C PHE A 77 0.38 23.33 10.57
N ASN A 78 0.74 23.85 9.38
CA ASN A 78 1.78 24.87 9.21
C ASN A 78 1.22 26.23 8.74
N THR A 79 -0.10 26.37 8.66
CA THR A 79 -0.81 27.65 8.45
C THR A 79 -1.37 28.11 9.78
#